data_AF-A0A1A8Q6U1-F1
#
_entry.id   AF-A0A1A8Q6U1-F1
#
_cell.length_a   1.000
_cell.length_b   1.000
_cell.length_c   1.000
_cell.angle_alpha   90.00
_cell.angle_beta   90.00
_cell.angle_gamma   90.00
#
_symmetry.space_group_name_H-M   'P 1'
#
loop_
_entity.id
_entity.type
_entity.pdbx_description
1 polymer ?
#
loop_
_entity_poly.entity_id
_entity_poly.type
_entity_poly.pdbx_seq_one_letter_code
_entity_poly.pdbx_strand_id
1 'polypeptide(L)'
;TAHRALINVWIPSVFLQGRAANAYHVYQVYIRILDNEWNVYRRYAEFRELHNHLRIQFPQVDTFSFPPKKAIGNKDAKFVEERRKQLQGYLRTVMNKLIQTLPEFTAHPTKETLLSLLPFCQDTPQASDAGAKTPRSRTSSHFPRLGRGRTQDTRPEPQSGDL
;
A
#
# COMPACT_ATOMS: atom_id res chain seq x y z
N THR A 1 26.87 29.72 -0.11
CA THR A 1 26.80 28.60 -1.07
C THR A 1 25.63 27.73 -0.69
N ALA A 2 24.59 27.61 -1.53
CA ALA A 2 23.44 26.77 -1.21
C ALA A 2 23.90 25.31 -1.22
N HIS A 3 24.00 24.67 -0.05
CA HIS A 3 24.26 23.23 0.01
C HIS A 3 23.05 22.52 -0.59
N ARG A 4 23.23 21.98 -1.80
CA ARG A 4 22.24 21.10 -2.41
C ARG A 4 22.02 19.90 -1.48
N ALA A 5 20.78 19.63 -1.11
CA ALA A 5 20.48 18.44 -0.31
C ALA A 5 20.92 17.18 -1.05
N LEU A 6 21.63 16.28 -0.36
CA LEU A 6 22.21 15.06 -0.92
C LEU A 6 21.13 14.12 -1.49
N ILE A 7 20.05 13.97 -0.74
CA ILE A 7 18.86 13.22 -1.13
C ILE A 7 17.68 14.18 -1.16
N ASN A 8 16.92 14.16 -2.25
CA ASN A 8 15.66 14.86 -2.38
C ASN A 8 14.52 13.85 -2.50
N VAL A 9 13.44 14.09 -1.76
CA VAL A 9 12.23 13.28 -1.82
C VAL A 9 10.98 14.15 -1.93
N TRP A 10 10.11 13.76 -2.84
CA TRP A 10 8.83 14.41 -3.11
C TRP A 10 7.74 13.36 -3.33
N ILE A 11 6.50 13.66 -2.93
CA ILE A 11 5.36 12.79 -3.19
C ILE A 11 4.43 13.54 -4.13
N PRO A 12 4.69 13.54 -5.45
CA PRO A 12 3.92 14.32 -6.42
C PRO A 12 2.42 14.13 -6.38
N SER A 13 2.02 12.89 -6.24
CA SER A 13 0.68 12.48 -6.58
C SER A 13 0.26 11.30 -5.71
N VAL A 14 -1.05 11.17 -5.61
CA VAL A 14 -1.73 10.04 -5.03
C VAL A 14 -2.88 9.68 -5.93
N PHE A 15 -2.96 8.41 -6.30
CA PHE A 15 -3.98 7.91 -7.21
C PHE A 15 -4.68 6.71 -6.62
N LEU A 16 -5.92 6.51 -7.03
CA LEU A 16 -6.73 5.37 -6.65
C LEU A 16 -6.46 4.22 -7.64
N GLN A 17 -6.12 3.05 -7.12
CA GLN A 17 -5.86 1.84 -7.90
C GLN A 17 -6.74 0.69 -7.40
N GLY A 18 -7.04 -0.27 -8.28
CA GLY A 18 -7.96 -1.37 -8.01
C GLY A 18 -9.38 -1.08 -8.51
N ARG A 19 -10.31 -1.99 -8.22
CA ARG A 19 -11.69 -1.92 -8.72
C ARG A 19 -12.70 -1.94 -7.57
N ALA A 20 -13.70 -1.08 -7.67
CA ALA A 20 -14.85 -1.00 -6.77
C ALA A 20 -14.48 -1.04 -5.27
N ALA A 21 -14.90 -2.08 -4.55
CA ALA A 21 -14.69 -2.23 -3.12
C ALA A 21 -13.21 -2.41 -2.71
N ASN A 22 -12.37 -2.89 -3.62
CA ASN A 22 -10.95 -3.17 -3.35
C ASN A 22 -10.03 -2.03 -3.80
N ALA A 23 -10.58 -0.84 -4.06
CA ALA A 23 -9.79 0.31 -4.46
C ALA A 23 -8.95 0.87 -3.29
N TYR A 24 -7.68 1.19 -3.55
CA TYR A 24 -6.73 1.70 -2.56
C TYR A 24 -5.91 2.85 -3.11
N HIS A 25 -5.42 3.71 -2.21
CA HIS A 25 -4.56 4.84 -2.56
C HIS A 25 -3.11 4.40 -2.68
N VAL A 26 -2.47 4.82 -3.76
CA VAL A 26 -1.04 4.64 -4.05
C VAL A 26 -0.40 6.00 -4.19
N TYR A 27 0.67 6.21 -3.41
CA TYR A 27 1.46 7.41 -3.42
C TYR A 27 2.65 7.22 -4.37
N GLN A 28 2.79 8.12 -5.35
CA GLN A 28 3.99 8.21 -6.16
C GLN A 28 5.04 8.95 -5.34
N VAL A 29 6.16 8.32 -5.05
CA VAL A 29 7.28 8.89 -4.31
C VAL A 29 8.45 9.05 -5.27
N TYR A 30 8.76 10.29 -5.62
CA TYR A 30 9.94 10.65 -6.39
C TYR A 30 11.15 10.78 -5.46
N ILE A 31 12.23 10.09 -5.79
CA ILE A 31 13.48 10.05 -5.03
C ILE A 31 14.60 10.45 -5.97
N ARG A 32 15.47 11.34 -5.49
CA ARG A 32 16.70 11.71 -6.17
C ARG A 32 17.87 11.67 -5.21
N ILE A 33 18.94 10.98 -5.60
CA ILE A 33 20.25 11.00 -4.93
C ILE A 33 21.31 11.34 -5.96
N LEU A 34 22.03 12.45 -5.74
CA LEU A 34 22.95 13.02 -6.74
C LEU A 34 22.26 13.20 -8.11
N ASP A 35 22.69 12.44 -9.12
CA ASP A 35 22.19 12.46 -10.50
C ASP A 35 21.25 11.30 -10.82
N ASN A 36 21.05 10.36 -9.87
CA ASN A 36 20.09 9.28 -10.00
C ASN A 36 18.72 9.71 -9.50
N GLU A 37 17.69 9.51 -10.30
CA GLU A 37 16.31 9.80 -9.96
C GLU A 37 15.37 8.67 -10.40
N TRP A 38 14.37 8.36 -9.58
CA TRP A 38 13.37 7.35 -9.89
C TRP A 38 12.08 7.59 -9.08
N ASN A 39 11.03 6.84 -9.41
CA ASN A 39 9.77 6.86 -8.70
C ASN A 39 9.47 5.48 -8.13
N VAL A 40 9.08 5.43 -6.86
CA VAL A 40 8.46 4.24 -6.26
C VAL A 40 6.99 4.50 -5.96
N TYR A 41 6.21 3.42 -5.90
CA TYR A 41 4.78 3.48 -5.70
C TYR A 41 4.42 2.70 -4.44
N ARG A 42 3.86 3.40 -3.45
CA ARG A 42 3.66 2.86 -2.10
C ARG A 42 2.28 3.17 -1.57
N ARG A 43 1.65 2.20 -0.92
CA ARG A 43 0.43 2.39 -0.13
C ARG A 43 0.80 2.83 1.28
N TYR A 44 -0.13 3.48 1.98
CA TYR A 44 0.07 3.91 3.38
C TYR A 44 0.59 2.80 4.31
N ALA A 45 0.14 1.55 4.11
CA ALA A 45 0.59 0.41 4.90
C ALA A 45 2.12 0.21 4.82
N GLU A 46 2.72 0.40 3.65
CA GLU A 46 4.17 0.23 3.44
C GLU A 46 4.97 1.36 4.10
N PHE A 47 4.41 2.59 4.15
CA PHE A 47 5.01 3.67 4.96
C PHE A 47 4.95 3.34 6.46
N ARG A 48 3.86 2.70 6.91
CA ARG A 48 3.71 2.32 8.31
C ARG A 48 4.67 1.20 8.71
N GLU A 49 4.87 0.22 7.83
CA GLU A 49 5.87 -0.83 7.99
C GLU A 49 7.28 -0.23 8.09
N LEU A 50 7.63 0.70 7.19
CA LEU A 50 8.89 1.45 7.28
C LEU A 50 9.04 2.14 8.64
N HIS A 51 8.02 2.88 9.09
CA HIS A 51 8.06 3.58 10.38
C HIS A 51 8.25 2.62 11.56
N ASN A 52 7.53 1.50 11.56
CA ASN A 52 7.64 0.47 12.59
C ASN A 52 9.02 -0.21 12.58
N HIS A 53 9.62 -0.41 11.41
CA HIS A 53 10.97 -0.96 11.32
C HIS A 53 12.02 0.03 11.84
N LEU A 54 11.93 1.29 11.41
CA LEU A 54 12.88 2.33 11.80
C LEU A 54 12.83 2.65 13.29
N ARG A 55 11.65 2.65 13.94
CA ARG A 55 11.57 2.90 15.39
C ARG A 55 12.21 1.79 16.25
N ILE A 56 12.28 0.56 15.73
CA ILE A 56 12.96 -0.55 16.42
C ILE A 56 14.47 -0.32 16.41
N GLN A 57 15.02 0.14 15.28
CA GLN A 57 16.45 0.40 15.12
C GLN A 57 16.88 1.76 15.72
N PHE A 58 16.00 2.76 15.65
CA PHE A 58 16.28 4.14 16.03
C PHE A 58 15.09 4.69 16.84
N PRO A 59 15.12 4.59 18.19
CA PRO A 59 14.01 5.02 19.05
C PRO A 59 13.56 6.47 18.85
N GLN A 60 14.48 7.36 18.44
CA GLN A 60 14.16 8.76 18.11
C GLN A 60 13.10 8.92 17.00
N VAL A 61 12.85 7.90 16.19
CA VAL A 61 11.83 7.92 15.12
C VAL A 61 10.42 8.06 15.69
N ASP A 62 10.18 7.68 16.96
CA ASP A 62 8.89 7.91 17.63
C ASP A 62 8.58 9.41 17.79
N THR A 63 9.58 10.28 17.72
CA THR A 63 9.40 11.74 17.73
C THR A 63 9.01 12.32 16.37
N PHE A 64 9.09 11.52 15.30
CA PHE A 64 8.78 12.01 13.95
C PHE A 64 7.27 12.04 13.76
N SER A 65 6.75 13.17 13.29
CA SER A 65 5.34 13.29 12.94
C SER A 65 4.99 12.29 11.83
N PHE A 66 4.10 11.34 12.16
CA PHE A 66 3.61 10.32 11.22
C PHE A 66 2.08 10.33 11.20
N PRO A 67 1.43 10.36 10.02
CA PRO A 67 -0.03 10.43 9.92
C PRO A 67 -0.70 9.20 10.56
N PRO A 68 -1.70 9.37 11.46
CA PRO A 68 -2.36 8.26 12.10
C PRO A 68 -3.24 7.46 11.13
N LYS A 69 -3.47 6.19 11.46
CA LYS A 69 -4.43 5.33 10.76
C LYS A 69 -5.84 5.76 11.17
N LYS A 70 -6.52 6.54 10.33
CA LYS A 70 -7.94 6.88 10.55
C LYS A 70 -8.85 5.81 9.95
N ALA A 71 -9.87 5.43 10.71
CA ALA A 71 -10.91 4.48 10.27
C ALA A 71 -11.94 5.13 9.31
N ILE A 72 -12.09 6.46 9.33
CA ILE A 72 -13.09 7.21 8.56
C ILE A 72 -12.38 8.27 7.69
N GLY A 73 -12.86 8.49 6.46
CA GLY A 73 -12.35 9.53 5.55
C GLY A 73 -11.30 9.08 4.52
N ASN A 74 -10.99 7.78 4.42
CA ASN A 74 -9.96 7.29 3.49
C ASN A 74 -10.28 7.48 1.99
N LYS A 75 -11.48 7.95 1.63
CA LYS A 75 -11.87 8.35 0.26
C LYS A 75 -12.03 9.86 0.09
N ASP A 76 -11.91 10.64 1.16
CA ASP A 76 -12.01 12.09 1.11
C ASP A 76 -10.71 12.67 0.51
N ALA A 77 -10.83 13.41 -0.59
CA ALA A 77 -9.69 13.95 -1.31
C ALA A 77 -8.84 14.91 -0.46
N LYS A 78 -9.47 15.75 0.37
CA LYS A 78 -8.75 16.69 1.25
C LYS A 78 -7.94 15.93 2.29
N PHE A 79 -8.52 14.87 2.87
CA PHE A 79 -7.81 14.01 3.81
C PHE A 79 -6.63 13.27 3.17
N VAL A 80 -6.83 12.71 1.98
CA VAL A 80 -5.78 11.98 1.25
C VAL A 80 -4.62 12.90 0.89
N GLU A 81 -4.91 14.12 0.46
CA GLU A 81 -3.91 15.14 0.13
C GLU A 81 -3.15 15.63 1.37
N GLU A 82 -3.83 15.84 2.49
CA GLU A 82 -3.17 16.19 3.75
C GLU A 82 -2.24 15.06 4.23
N ARG A 83 -2.72 13.80 4.15
CA ARG A 83 -1.89 12.63 4.44
C ARG A 83 -0.67 12.56 3.51
N ARG A 84 -0.82 12.87 2.22
CA ARG A 84 0.30 12.92 1.25
C ARG A 84 1.40 13.88 1.70
N LYS A 85 1.02 15.10 2.10
CA LYS A 85 1.96 16.12 2.61
C LYS A 85 2.67 15.66 3.88
N GLN A 86 1.94 15.06 4.82
CA GLN A 86 2.51 14.53 6.06
C GLN A 86 3.48 13.38 5.81
N LEU A 87 3.15 12.44 4.91
CA LEU A 87 4.05 11.37 4.50
C LEU A 87 5.32 11.90 3.83
N GLN A 88 5.22 12.96 3.02
CA GLN A 88 6.38 13.60 2.42
C GLN A 88 7.29 14.24 3.47
N GLY A 89 6.69 14.98 4.43
CA GLY A 89 7.43 15.56 5.56
C GLY A 89 8.15 14.49 6.37
N TYR A 90 7.47 13.40 6.68
CA TYR A 90 8.03 12.25 7.38
C TYR A 90 9.25 11.65 6.63
N LEU A 91 9.11 11.35 5.33
CA LEU A 91 10.22 10.81 4.53
C LEU A 91 11.41 11.75 4.48
N ARG A 92 11.19 13.07 4.37
CA ARG A 92 12.29 14.05 4.43
C ARG A 92 13.03 13.98 5.76
N THR A 93 12.32 13.87 6.87
CA THR A 93 12.94 13.71 8.20
C THR A 93 13.74 12.41 8.29
N VAL A 94 13.22 11.31 7.77
CA VAL A 94 13.93 10.02 7.70
C VAL A 94 15.22 10.13 6.89
N MET A 95 15.16 10.66 5.66
CA MET A 95 16.34 10.82 4.81
C MET A 95 17.40 11.71 5.46
N ASN A 96 16.98 12.84 6.06
CA ASN A 96 17.89 13.72 6.78
C ASN A 96 18.56 13.03 7.97
N LYS A 97 17.85 12.16 8.68
CA LYS A 97 18.46 11.40 9.78
C LYS A 97 19.42 10.34 9.29
N LEU A 98 19.13 9.61 8.22
CA LEU A 98 20.07 8.66 7.65
C LEU A 98 21.40 9.31 7.27
N ILE A 99 21.35 10.48 6.64
CA ILE A 99 22.54 11.27 6.28
C ILE A 99 23.34 11.67 7.53
N GLN A 100 22.65 12.02 8.63
CA GLN A 100 23.30 12.42 9.89
C GLN A 100 23.88 11.23 10.67
N THR A 101 23.27 10.06 10.60
CA THR A 101 23.65 8.89 11.40
C THR A 101 24.67 7.98 10.70
N LEU A 102 24.80 8.07 9.38
CA LEU A 102 25.68 7.20 8.57
C LEU A 102 26.70 8.03 7.76
N PRO A 103 27.79 8.51 8.38
CA PRO A 103 28.81 9.31 7.71
C PRO A 103 29.45 8.61 6.51
N GLU A 104 29.62 7.29 6.57
CA GLU A 104 30.17 6.46 5.50
C GLU A 104 29.28 6.44 4.25
N PHE A 105 27.97 6.41 4.44
CA PHE A 105 27.01 6.55 3.35
C PHE A 105 27.06 7.96 2.75
N THR A 106 27.17 8.98 3.59
CA THR A 106 27.26 10.39 3.15
C THR A 106 28.56 10.68 2.40
N ALA A 107 29.65 9.98 2.72
CA ALA A 107 30.93 10.10 2.02
C ALA A 107 30.88 9.50 0.61
N HIS A 108 30.16 8.38 0.42
CA HIS A 108 30.02 7.70 -0.87
C HIS A 108 28.55 7.34 -1.17
N PRO A 109 27.71 8.35 -1.46
CA PRO A 109 26.28 8.13 -1.64
C PRO A 109 26.01 7.54 -3.02
N THR A 110 25.37 6.37 -3.04
CA THR A 110 24.98 5.67 -4.28
C THR A 110 23.52 5.27 -4.21
N LYS A 111 22.90 5.04 -5.38
CA LYS A 111 21.53 4.51 -5.43
C LYS A 111 21.49 3.15 -4.72
N GLU A 112 22.46 2.29 -5.00
CA GLU A 112 22.56 0.91 -4.52
C GLU A 112 22.64 0.86 -2.99
N THR A 113 23.51 1.68 -2.39
CA THR A 113 23.63 1.77 -0.92
C THR A 113 22.34 2.28 -0.29
N LEU A 114 21.67 3.27 -0.90
CA LEU A 114 20.35 3.73 -0.42
C LEU A 114 19.30 2.62 -0.49
N LEU A 115 19.26 1.85 -1.59
CA LEU A 115 18.31 0.76 -1.77
C LEU A 115 18.55 -0.41 -0.79
N SER A 116 19.79 -0.63 -0.40
CA SER A 116 20.15 -1.63 0.62
C SER A 116 19.76 -1.17 2.03
N LEU A 117 19.95 0.10 2.36
CA LEU A 117 19.62 0.66 3.67
C LEU A 117 18.10 0.85 3.84
N LEU A 118 17.41 1.22 2.76
CA LEU A 118 15.97 1.44 2.74
C LEU A 118 15.32 0.64 1.60
N PRO A 119 14.93 -0.62 1.85
CA PRO A 119 14.16 -1.42 0.89
C PRO A 119 12.87 -0.74 0.42
N PHE A 120 12.30 0.15 1.25
CA PHE A 120 11.18 1.02 0.86
C PHE A 120 11.43 1.80 -0.45
N CYS A 121 12.68 2.13 -0.76
CA CYS A 121 13.05 2.90 -1.95
C CYS A 121 13.25 2.05 -3.21
N GLN A 122 13.15 0.72 -3.12
CA GLN A 122 13.34 -0.17 -4.28
C GLN A 122 12.18 -0.07 -5.26
N ASP A 123 12.49 -0.11 -6.55
CA ASP A 123 11.47 -0.20 -7.60
C ASP A 123 10.79 -1.58 -7.50
N THR A 124 9.68 -1.65 -6.77
CA THR A 124 8.87 -2.86 -6.77
C THR A 124 7.98 -2.77 -8.01
N PRO A 125 8.15 -3.65 -9.02
CA PRO A 125 7.18 -3.72 -10.09
C PRO A 125 5.84 -4.06 -9.43
N GLN A 126 4.90 -3.11 -9.49
CA GLN A 126 3.53 -3.45 -9.16
C GLN A 126 3.16 -4.61 -10.06
N ALA A 127 2.85 -5.76 -9.47
CA ALA A 127 2.16 -6.82 -10.17
C ALA A 127 0.90 -6.18 -10.76
N SER A 128 0.98 -5.81 -12.04
CA SER A 128 -0.17 -5.44 -12.82
C SER A 128 -1.12 -6.62 -12.68
N ASP A 129 -2.33 -6.37 -12.20
CA ASP A 129 -3.42 -7.34 -12.29
C ASP A 129 -3.81 -7.43 -13.78
N ALA A 130 -2.93 -8.05 -14.54
CA ALA A 130 -2.99 -8.30 -15.96
C ALA A 130 -3.00 -9.82 -16.16
N GLY A 131 -4.11 -10.44 -15.76
CA GLY A 131 -4.64 -11.65 -16.38
C GLY A 131 -4.32 -12.99 -15.70
N ALA A 132 -5.37 -13.64 -15.24
CA ALA A 132 -5.52 -15.09 -15.40
C ALA A 132 -6.88 -15.37 -16.07
N LYS A 133 -6.94 -15.19 -17.40
CA LYS A 133 -7.86 -15.98 -18.23
C LYS A 133 -7.24 -17.38 -18.31
N THR A 134 -7.78 -18.35 -17.60
CA THR A 134 -7.47 -19.76 -17.83
C THR A 134 -8.37 -20.28 -18.96
N PRO A 135 -7.82 -20.83 -20.06
CA PRO A 135 -8.55 -21.73 -20.91
C PRO A 135 -8.30 -23.16 -20.40
N ARG A 136 -9.31 -23.79 -19.79
CA ARG A 136 -9.27 -25.24 -19.56
C ARG A 136 -10.59 -25.91 -19.97
N SER A 137 -10.56 -26.38 -21.21
CA SER A 137 -10.91 -27.73 -21.66
C SER A 137 -12.10 -28.42 -21.00
N ARG A 138 -13.14 -28.63 -21.84
CA ARG A 138 -14.18 -29.65 -21.70
C ARG A 138 -13.53 -31.02 -21.47
N THR A 139 -13.84 -31.67 -20.35
CA THR A 139 -13.78 -33.12 -20.22
C THR A 139 -15.07 -33.61 -19.60
N SER A 140 -15.75 -34.46 -20.36
CA SER A 140 -16.95 -35.19 -20.01
C SER A 140 -16.62 -36.41 -19.14
N SER A 141 -17.35 -36.57 -18.03
CA SER A 141 -17.61 -37.86 -17.37
C SER A 141 -18.92 -37.68 -16.58
N HIS A 142 -20.00 -38.45 -16.76
CA HIS A 142 -19.96 -39.89 -17.03
C HIS A 142 -20.40 -40.75 -15.83
N PHE A 143 -21.63 -40.60 -15.30
CA PHE A 143 -22.41 -41.54 -14.42
C PHE A 143 -22.25 -41.48 -12.88
N PRO A 144 -23.22 -42.00 -12.09
CA PRO A 144 -24.68 -42.11 -12.29
C PRO A 144 -25.51 -41.59 -11.09
N ARG A 145 -26.81 -41.37 -11.35
CA ARG A 145 -27.87 -41.11 -10.35
C ARG A 145 -28.33 -42.39 -9.65
N LEU A 146 -28.63 -42.27 -8.36
CA LEU A 146 -29.65 -42.98 -7.59
C LEU A 146 -30.35 -41.84 -6.79
N GLY A 147 -31.64 -41.49 -6.92
CA GLY A 147 -32.87 -42.28 -6.73
C GLY A 147 -32.95 -42.73 -5.26
N ARG A 148 -33.93 -42.44 -4.40
CA ARG A 148 -35.30 -41.87 -4.46
C ARG A 148 -35.76 -41.78 -2.98
N GLY A 149 -36.53 -40.76 -2.58
CA GLY A 149 -37.10 -40.72 -1.22
C GLY A 149 -38.05 -39.55 -1.02
N ARG A 150 -39.34 -39.80 -1.30
CA ARG A 150 -40.48 -38.89 -1.19
C ARG A 150 -41.12 -39.11 0.18
N THR A 151 -41.25 -38.07 0.99
CA THR A 151 -42.37 -37.93 1.94
C THR A 151 -42.86 -36.49 1.93
N GLN A 152 -44.17 -36.43 1.76
CA GLN A 152 -45.04 -35.29 1.65
C GLN A 152 -45.67 -35.17 3.03
N ASP A 153 -45.50 -34.04 3.70
CA ASP A 153 -46.34 -33.71 4.86
C ASP A 153 -46.92 -32.32 4.70
N THR A 154 -48.21 -32.30 4.98
CA THR A 154 -49.25 -31.35 4.61
C THR A 154 -49.29 -30.11 5.49
N ARG A 155 -49.63 -28.98 4.87
CA ARG A 155 -50.16 -27.74 5.48
C ARG A 155 -51.40 -28.06 6.36
N PRO A 156 -51.75 -27.23 7.35
CA PRO A 156 -52.69 -26.16 7.04
C PRO A 156 -52.40 -24.80 7.72
N GLU A 157 -52.92 -23.78 7.05
CA GLU A 157 -52.94 -22.35 7.34
C GLU A 157 -54.15 -22.03 8.25
N PRO A 158 -54.04 -21.14 9.26
CA PRO A 158 -55.22 -20.50 9.81
C PRO A 158 -55.37 -19.07 9.24
N GLN A 159 -56.37 -18.93 8.37
CA GLN A 159 -56.96 -17.67 7.96
C GLN A 159 -58.12 -17.40 8.92
N SER A 160 -58.07 -16.31 9.69
CA SER A 160 -59.23 -15.83 10.45
C SER A 160 -59.61 -14.47 9.91
N GLY A 161 -60.81 -14.43 9.32
CA GLY A 161 -61.44 -13.24 8.75
C GLY A 161 -62.17 -12.39 9.79
N ASP A 162 -62.58 -11.25 9.28
CA ASP A 162 -63.42 -10.23 9.89
C ASP A 162 -64.78 -10.77 10.38
N LEU A 163 -65.22 -10.25 11.53
CA LEU A 163 -66.51 -9.60 11.78
C LEU A 163 -66.44 -8.86 13.13
#